data_AF-A0A5J4WZ82-F1
#
_entry.id   AF-A0A5J4WZ82-F1
#
_cell.length_a   1.000
_cell.length_b   1.000
_cell.length_c   1.000
_cell.angle_alpha   90.00
_cell.angle_beta   90.00
_cell.angle_gamma   90.00
#
_symmetry.space_group_name_H-M   'P 1'
#
loop_
_entity.id
_entity.type
_entity.pdbx_description
1 polymer ?
#
loop_
_entity_poly.entity_id
_entity_poly.type
_entity_poly.pdbx_seq_one_letter_code
_entity_poly.pdbx_strand_id
1 'polypeptide(L)'
;IRGVVIAAKLAMIPIRLGYWGNNIGQPHTVAMKVTGKCGSVRVRLVPAPRGTGLVAAPVSKKLLSISGVEDVFTSSSGKTNTMGNFIKATFFALSETYKYLTPDLWPKHAFPQTPYQENSQWLADEIYNNNIELKDEFLKLEKQINGVNMNREHEKNNYNDRSKDNSARIKYKADQTHSQYFGASEISRGTRFKNVSHGIIIFELIKHIRKIKSNN
;
A
#
# COMPACT_ATOMS: atom_id res chain seq x y z
N ILE A 1 -6.90 -9.81 9.52
CA ILE A 1 -6.88 -10.83 8.42
C ILE A 1 -6.45 -10.23 7.08
N ARG A 2 -7.06 -9.13 6.59
CA ARG A 2 -6.69 -8.51 5.29
C ARG A 2 -5.19 -8.26 5.08
N GLY A 3 -4.50 -7.66 6.07
CA GLY A 3 -3.06 -7.43 5.98
C GLY A 3 -2.21 -8.72 5.90
N VAL A 4 -2.68 -9.81 6.51
CA VAL A 4 -1.98 -11.11 6.48
C VAL A 4 -2.08 -11.74 5.09
N VAL A 5 -3.21 -11.57 4.39
CA VAL A 5 -3.37 -12.05 3.02
C VAL A 5 -2.42 -11.34 2.06
N ILE A 6 -2.26 -10.01 2.21
CA ILE A 6 -1.31 -9.23 1.42
C ILE A 6 0.12 -9.69 1.71
N ALA A 7 0.48 -9.83 2.99
CA ALA A 7 1.80 -10.32 3.38
C ALA A 7 2.09 -11.73 2.83
N ALA A 8 1.10 -12.63 2.82
CA ALA A 8 1.24 -13.98 2.28
C ALA A 8 1.47 -13.97 0.76
N LYS A 9 0.77 -13.10 0.02
CA LYS A 9 0.99 -12.93 -1.43
C LYS A 9 2.40 -12.43 -1.75
N LEU A 10 2.89 -11.47 -0.97
CA LEU A 10 4.26 -10.95 -1.11
C LEU A 10 5.33 -11.99 -0.76
N ALA A 11 5.03 -12.90 0.15
CA ALA A 11 5.95 -13.92 0.64
C ALA A 11 5.82 -15.28 -0.09
N MET A 12 5.25 -15.32 -1.30
CA MET A 12 5.19 -16.56 -2.08
C MET A 12 6.59 -17.04 -2.46
N ILE A 13 6.82 -18.36 -2.36
CA ILE A 13 8.08 -19.00 -2.70
C ILE A 13 7.81 -20.09 -3.75
N PRO A 14 8.71 -20.30 -4.72
CA PRO A 14 8.64 -21.46 -5.58
C PRO A 14 8.93 -22.73 -4.77
N ILE A 15 8.26 -23.83 -5.14
CA ILE A 15 8.45 -25.15 -4.52
C ILE A 15 8.80 -26.17 -5.59
N ARG A 16 9.90 -26.88 -5.40
CA ARG A 16 10.39 -27.84 -6.39
C ARG A 16 9.84 -29.22 -6.08
N LEU A 17 8.91 -29.67 -6.92
CA LEU A 17 8.41 -31.04 -6.90
C LEU A 17 9.36 -31.97 -7.65
N GLY A 18 9.23 -33.26 -7.37
CA GLY A 18 9.97 -34.32 -8.04
C GLY A 18 9.29 -35.67 -7.87
N TYR A 19 10.10 -36.71 -8.01
CA TYR A 19 9.67 -38.10 -8.00
C TYR A 19 10.37 -38.84 -6.87
N TRP A 20 9.70 -39.84 -6.30
CA TRP A 20 10.31 -40.70 -5.30
C TRP A 20 11.33 -41.69 -5.89
N GLY A 21 11.05 -42.16 -7.11
CA GLY A 21 11.88 -43.13 -7.84
C GLY A 21 11.84 -42.83 -9.34
N ASN A 22 11.08 -43.61 -10.12
CA ASN A 22 11.00 -43.40 -11.56
C ASN A 22 10.19 -42.15 -11.94
N ASN A 23 10.63 -41.46 -13.00
CA ASN A 23 10.06 -40.18 -13.45
C ASN A 23 8.87 -40.38 -14.40
N ILE A 24 7.85 -41.10 -13.93
CA ILE A 24 6.62 -41.36 -14.71
C ILE A 24 5.57 -40.30 -14.35
N GLY A 25 4.90 -39.71 -15.34
CA GLY A 25 3.80 -38.75 -15.12
C GLY A 25 4.28 -37.40 -14.57
N GLN A 26 3.41 -36.67 -13.86
CA GLN A 26 3.73 -35.37 -13.26
C GLN A 26 4.42 -35.52 -11.89
N PRO A 27 5.36 -34.65 -11.51
CA PRO A 27 6.02 -34.75 -10.21
C PRO A 27 5.00 -34.62 -9.06
N HIS A 28 5.06 -35.54 -8.10
CA HIS A 28 4.01 -35.74 -7.06
C HIS A 28 4.52 -35.53 -5.63
N THR A 29 5.84 -35.60 -5.42
CA THR A 29 6.46 -35.52 -4.11
C THR A 29 7.55 -34.44 -4.07
N VAL A 30 8.18 -34.24 -2.92
CA VAL A 30 9.33 -33.33 -2.81
C VAL A 30 10.52 -33.98 -3.53
N ALA A 31 11.31 -33.20 -4.27
CA ALA A 31 12.40 -33.78 -5.07
C ALA A 31 13.55 -34.39 -4.22
N MET A 32 13.69 -34.01 -2.95
CA MET A 32 14.70 -34.56 -2.04
C MET A 32 14.28 -34.43 -0.56
N LYS A 33 15.06 -35.05 0.33
CA LYS A 33 14.86 -34.90 1.78
C LYS A 33 15.33 -33.53 2.23
N VAL A 34 14.40 -32.66 2.62
CA VAL A 34 14.69 -31.29 3.08
C VAL A 34 14.28 -31.08 4.52
N THR A 35 14.92 -30.14 5.20
CA THR A 35 14.64 -29.85 6.61
C THR A 35 14.58 -28.35 6.84
N GLY A 36 13.50 -27.88 7.47
CA GLY A 36 13.35 -26.50 7.92
C GLY A 36 13.36 -26.40 9.44
N LYS A 37 13.85 -25.28 9.97
CA LYS A 37 13.93 -25.02 11.41
C LYS A 37 13.33 -23.65 11.75
N CYS A 38 12.56 -23.59 12.81
CA CYS A 38 12.12 -22.34 13.43
C CYS A 38 12.07 -22.50 14.95
N GLY A 39 12.87 -21.72 15.68
CA GLY A 39 13.04 -21.89 17.12
C GLY A 39 13.60 -23.28 17.46
N SER A 40 12.96 -23.98 18.41
CA SER A 40 13.28 -25.37 18.76
C SER A 40 12.67 -26.40 17.81
N VAL A 41 11.77 -25.98 16.91
CA VAL A 41 11.02 -26.89 16.04
C VAL A 41 11.79 -27.13 14.74
N ARG A 42 11.91 -28.40 14.36
CA ARG A 42 12.52 -28.85 13.11
C ARG A 42 11.53 -29.75 12.37
N VAL A 43 11.26 -29.44 11.11
CA VAL A 43 10.37 -30.24 10.26
C VAL A 43 11.18 -30.75 9.08
N ARG A 44 11.15 -32.07 8.88
CA ARG A 44 11.80 -32.76 7.78
C ARG A 44 10.74 -33.29 6.83
N LEU A 45 10.87 -32.97 5.55
CA LEU A 45 10.09 -33.53 4.47
C LEU A 45 10.92 -34.63 3.81
N VAL A 46 10.31 -35.79 3.59
CA VAL A 46 10.93 -36.95 2.96
C VAL A 46 10.06 -37.36 1.78
N PRO A 47 10.65 -37.55 0.58
CA PRO A 47 9.91 -37.99 -0.60
C PRO A 47 9.19 -39.32 -0.34
N ALA A 48 7.98 -39.49 -0.86
CA ALA A 48 7.14 -40.65 -0.62
C ALA A 48 6.63 -41.25 -1.95
N PRO A 49 6.39 -42.57 -2.02
CA PRO A 49 5.83 -43.21 -3.20
C PRO A 49 4.41 -42.70 -3.50
N ARG A 50 4.00 -42.84 -4.75
CA ARG A 50 2.65 -42.44 -5.18
C ARG A 50 1.55 -43.14 -4.39
N GLY A 51 0.52 -42.38 -4.02
CA GLY A 51 -0.64 -42.86 -3.29
C GLY A 51 -0.44 -42.95 -1.78
N THR A 52 0.69 -42.48 -1.26
CA THR A 52 0.93 -42.33 0.19
C THR A 52 0.05 -41.24 0.78
N GLY A 53 -0.20 -40.18 0.01
CA GLY A 53 -0.81 -38.95 0.46
C GLY A 53 0.08 -38.15 1.41
N LEU A 54 -0.52 -37.11 1.99
CA LEU A 54 0.14 -36.23 2.94
C LEU A 54 0.12 -36.82 4.36
N VAL A 55 1.24 -37.46 4.75
CA VAL A 55 1.47 -37.99 6.11
C VAL A 55 2.06 -36.88 6.98
N ALA A 56 1.18 -36.01 7.48
CA ALA A 56 1.55 -34.84 8.27
C ALA A 56 0.47 -34.49 9.31
N ALA A 57 0.87 -33.73 10.32
CA ALA A 57 -0.05 -33.14 11.29
C ALA A 57 -1.09 -32.23 10.59
N PRO A 58 -2.32 -32.08 11.11
CA PRO A 58 -3.41 -31.39 10.41
C PRO A 58 -3.07 -29.97 9.94
N VAL A 59 -2.24 -29.26 10.71
CA VAL A 59 -1.82 -27.88 10.41
C VAL A 59 -0.84 -27.84 9.23
N SER A 60 0.22 -28.66 9.25
CA SER A 60 1.20 -28.72 8.16
C SER A 60 0.63 -29.40 6.92
N LYS A 61 -0.32 -30.34 7.09
CA LYS A 61 -1.03 -31.01 5.99
C LYS A 61 -1.78 -30.01 5.10
N LYS A 62 -2.44 -29.00 5.68
CA LYS A 62 -3.10 -27.93 4.91
C LYS A 62 -2.10 -27.10 4.11
N LEU A 63 -0.97 -26.73 4.71
CA LEU A 63 0.09 -25.98 4.03
C LEU A 63 0.67 -26.79 2.87
N LEU A 64 0.94 -28.08 3.08
CA LEU A 64 1.47 -28.98 2.06
C LEU A 64 0.49 -29.21 0.91
N SER A 65 -0.81 -29.28 1.23
CA SER A 65 -1.87 -29.36 0.23
C SER A 65 -1.92 -28.10 -0.65
N ILE A 66 -1.79 -26.91 -0.06
CA ILE A 66 -1.76 -25.64 -0.81
C ILE A 66 -0.49 -25.54 -1.67
N SER A 67 0.63 -26.14 -1.25
CA SER A 67 1.85 -26.18 -2.06
C SER A 67 1.79 -27.11 -3.27
N GLY A 68 0.75 -27.92 -3.43
CA GLY A 68 0.63 -28.88 -4.53
C GLY A 68 1.49 -30.13 -4.37
N VAL A 69 1.94 -30.44 -3.15
CA VAL A 69 2.57 -31.74 -2.86
C VAL A 69 1.46 -32.76 -2.65
N GLU A 70 1.51 -33.89 -3.36
CA GLU A 70 0.50 -34.96 -3.24
C GLU A 70 0.92 -35.98 -2.18
N ASP A 71 2.18 -36.44 -2.27
CA ASP A 71 2.73 -37.50 -1.42
C ASP A 71 3.96 -37.00 -0.68
N VAL A 72 3.98 -37.10 0.66
CA VAL A 72 5.17 -36.78 1.45
C VAL A 72 5.11 -37.39 2.83
N PHE A 73 6.25 -37.89 3.30
CA PHE A 73 6.44 -38.23 4.71
C PHE A 73 6.98 -37.02 5.46
N THR A 74 6.41 -36.73 6.62
CA THR A 74 6.92 -35.65 7.48
C THR A 74 7.40 -36.20 8.81
N SER A 75 8.51 -35.64 9.27
CA SER A 75 9.05 -35.91 10.61
C SER A 75 9.30 -34.58 11.31
N SER A 76 8.67 -34.37 12.46
CA SER A 76 8.82 -33.15 13.25
C SER A 76 9.46 -33.43 14.60
N SER A 77 10.40 -32.59 15.02
CA SER A 77 11.08 -32.64 16.31
C SER A 77 11.03 -31.28 17.00
N GLY A 78 11.06 -31.25 18.34
CA GLY A 78 10.97 -30.04 19.16
C GLY A 78 9.56 -29.74 19.68
N LYS A 79 9.33 -28.50 20.14
CA LYS A 79 8.04 -28.09 20.74
C LYS A 79 6.99 -27.76 19.66
N THR A 80 6.41 -28.79 19.04
CA THR A 80 5.47 -28.69 17.92
C THR A 80 4.10 -28.10 18.29
N ASN A 81 3.75 -28.02 19.58
CA ASN A 81 2.50 -27.39 20.05
C ASN A 81 2.42 -25.90 19.67
N THR A 82 3.56 -25.22 19.50
CA THR A 82 3.60 -23.82 19.08
C THR A 82 3.36 -23.72 17.58
N MET A 83 2.09 -23.53 17.21
CA MET A 83 1.62 -23.56 15.82
C MET A 83 2.42 -22.64 14.88
N GLY A 84 2.70 -21.40 15.29
CA GLY A 84 3.42 -20.43 14.44
C GLY A 84 4.83 -20.89 14.04
N ASN A 85 5.61 -21.39 14.99
CA ASN A 85 6.96 -21.91 14.72
C ASN A 85 6.91 -23.20 13.89
N PHE A 86 5.92 -24.07 14.17
CA PHE A 86 5.75 -25.31 13.42
C PHE A 86 5.42 -25.08 11.94
N ILE A 87 4.46 -24.19 11.65
CA ILE A 87 4.11 -23.79 10.28
C ILE A 87 5.32 -23.14 9.60
N LYS A 88 5.99 -22.21 10.28
CA LYS A 88 7.14 -21.49 9.72
C LYS A 88 8.32 -22.44 9.43
N ALA A 89 8.56 -23.43 10.27
CA ALA A 89 9.55 -24.48 10.01
C ALA A 89 9.17 -25.34 8.79
N THR A 90 7.89 -25.65 8.60
CA THR A 90 7.40 -26.39 7.42
C THR A 90 7.56 -25.57 6.14
N PHE A 91 7.19 -24.28 6.20
CA PHE A 91 7.37 -23.33 5.09
C PHE A 91 8.84 -23.18 4.69
N PHE A 92 9.74 -23.10 5.67
CA PHE A 92 11.18 -23.09 5.41
C PHE A 92 11.67 -24.42 4.84
N ALA A 93 11.14 -25.56 5.27
CA ALA A 93 11.50 -26.84 4.66
C ALA A 93 11.18 -26.87 3.16
N LEU A 94 10.04 -26.29 2.75
CA LEU A 94 9.66 -26.17 1.34
C LEU A 94 10.54 -25.20 0.56
N SER A 95 10.97 -24.08 1.17
CA SER A 95 11.87 -23.13 0.49
C SER A 95 13.26 -23.72 0.21
N GLU A 96 13.71 -24.67 1.03
CA GLU A 96 14.98 -25.38 0.80
C GLU A 96 14.95 -26.30 -0.43
N THR A 97 13.77 -26.64 -0.98
CA THR A 97 13.65 -27.54 -2.14
C THR A 97 14.32 -27.01 -3.41
N TYR A 98 14.28 -25.69 -3.63
CA TYR A 98 14.95 -25.03 -4.75
C TYR A 98 16.41 -24.69 -4.48
N LYS A 99 16.83 -24.65 -3.21
CA LYS A 99 18.22 -24.31 -2.84
C LYS A 99 19.18 -25.47 -3.07
N TYR A 100 18.67 -26.69 -3.10
CA TYR A 100 19.49 -27.87 -3.27
C TYR A 100 19.88 -28.05 -4.74
N LEU A 101 21.18 -28.21 -4.99
CA LEU A 101 21.72 -28.48 -6.31
C LEU A 101 21.71 -29.99 -6.56
N THR A 102 20.87 -30.43 -7.47
CA THR A 102 20.79 -31.81 -7.94
C THR A 102 21.51 -31.99 -9.28
N PRO A 103 21.92 -33.21 -9.67
CA PRO A 103 22.73 -33.42 -10.87
C PRO A 103 22.13 -32.95 -12.20
N ASP A 104 20.80 -32.92 -12.31
CA ASP A 104 20.08 -32.37 -13.46
C ASP A 104 20.31 -30.86 -13.66
N LEU A 105 20.71 -30.14 -12.60
CA LEU A 105 20.99 -28.70 -12.63
C LEU A 105 22.50 -28.36 -12.71
N TRP A 106 23.37 -29.35 -12.86
CA TRP A 106 24.82 -29.13 -13.05
C TRP A 106 25.23 -28.52 -14.40
N PRO A 107 24.53 -28.77 -15.53
CA PRO A 107 24.87 -28.14 -16.79
C PRO A 107 24.88 -26.61 -16.68
N LYS A 108 25.90 -25.97 -17.23
CA LYS A 108 25.99 -24.51 -17.23
C LYS A 108 25.02 -23.95 -18.27
N HIS A 109 24.12 -23.08 -17.83
CA HIS A 109 23.22 -22.35 -18.72
C HIS A 109 23.68 -20.89 -18.83
N ALA A 110 23.66 -20.33 -20.04
CA ALA A 110 23.82 -18.89 -20.23
C ALA A 110 22.55 -18.20 -19.73
N PHE A 111 22.70 -17.17 -18.90
CA PHE A 111 21.55 -16.41 -18.42
C PHE A 111 21.05 -15.46 -19.52
N PRO A 112 19.73 -15.42 -19.81
CA PRO A 112 19.18 -14.41 -20.69
C PRO A 112 19.30 -13.02 -20.05
N GLN A 113 19.06 -11.97 -20.85
CA GLN A 113 18.99 -10.61 -20.31
C GLN A 113 17.86 -10.54 -19.27
N THR A 114 18.05 -9.69 -18.26
CA THR A 114 16.99 -9.52 -17.26
C THR A 114 15.82 -8.73 -17.86
N PRO A 115 14.57 -9.00 -17.45
CA PRO A 115 13.42 -8.25 -17.96
C PRO A 115 13.53 -6.73 -17.74
N TYR A 116 14.26 -6.30 -16.71
CA TYR A 116 14.55 -4.89 -16.47
C TYR A 116 15.50 -4.28 -17.50
N GLN A 117 16.47 -5.05 -17.97
CA GLN A 117 17.41 -4.62 -18.99
C GLN A 117 16.71 -4.49 -20.36
N GLU A 118 15.93 -5.51 -20.73
CA GLU A 118 15.16 -5.54 -21.99
C GLU A 118 14.16 -4.38 -22.06
N ASN A 119 13.42 -4.14 -20.97
CA ASN A 119 12.36 -3.13 -20.91
C ASN A 119 12.80 -1.79 -20.30
N SER A 120 14.12 -1.52 -20.24
CA SER A 120 14.67 -0.35 -19.54
C SER A 120 14.13 0.99 -20.06
N GLN A 121 14.03 1.14 -21.39
CA GLN A 121 13.51 2.35 -22.03
C GLN A 121 12.02 2.55 -21.72
N TRP A 122 11.20 1.52 -21.88
CA TRP A 122 9.77 1.57 -21.58
C TRP A 122 9.50 1.93 -20.12
N LEU A 123 10.24 1.34 -19.18
CA LEU A 123 10.11 1.66 -17.76
C LEU A 123 10.44 3.13 -17.46
N ALA A 124 11.46 3.68 -18.11
CA ALA A 124 11.84 5.09 -17.94
C ALA A 124 10.76 6.03 -18.49
N ASP A 125 10.21 5.72 -19.66
CA ASP A 125 9.16 6.51 -20.30
C ASP A 125 7.85 6.46 -19.50
N GLU A 126 7.47 5.29 -18.99
CA GLU A 126 6.28 5.10 -18.17
C GLU A 126 6.34 5.93 -16.88
N ILE A 127 7.50 5.94 -16.21
CA ILE A 127 7.71 6.78 -15.02
C ILE A 127 7.61 8.27 -15.37
N TYR A 128 8.15 8.68 -16.53
CA TYR A 128 8.10 10.06 -16.97
C TYR A 128 6.66 10.52 -17.28
N ASN A 129 5.89 9.70 -18.02
CA ASN A 129 4.51 10.00 -18.40
C ASN A 129 3.58 10.09 -17.17
N ASN A 130 3.68 9.14 -16.24
CA ASN A 130 2.91 9.18 -14.99
C ASN A 130 3.21 10.46 -14.16
N ASN A 131 4.46 10.92 -14.16
CA ASN A 131 4.84 12.15 -13.47
C ASN A 131 4.32 13.43 -14.17
N ILE A 132 4.15 13.41 -15.50
CA ILE A 132 3.56 14.53 -16.24
C ILE A 132 2.06 14.62 -15.95
N GLU A 133 1.33 13.50 -16.02
CA GLU A 133 -0.11 13.49 -15.74
C GLU A 133 -0.41 14.02 -14.33
N LEU A 134 0.38 13.60 -13.34
CA LEU A 134 0.28 14.14 -11.99
C LEU A 134 0.56 15.64 -11.94
N LYS A 135 1.60 16.13 -12.64
CA LYS A 135 1.90 17.57 -12.70
C LYS A 135 0.77 18.37 -13.36
N ASP A 136 0.17 17.85 -14.40
CA ASP A 136 -0.95 18.49 -15.09
C ASP A 136 -2.22 18.51 -14.23
N GLU A 137 -2.48 17.45 -13.47
CA GLU A 137 -3.54 17.43 -12.45
C GLU A 137 -3.29 18.46 -11.34
N PHE A 138 -2.06 18.53 -10.81
CA PHE A 138 -1.69 19.54 -9.82
C PHE A 138 -1.89 20.96 -10.35
N LEU A 139 -1.48 21.24 -11.59
CA LEU A 139 -1.62 22.56 -12.21
C LEU A 139 -3.10 22.93 -12.45
N LYS A 140 -3.94 21.96 -12.82
CA LYS A 140 -5.40 22.17 -12.94
C LYS A 140 -6.03 22.52 -11.60
N LEU A 141 -5.63 21.84 -10.53
CA LEU A 141 -6.11 22.10 -9.18
C LEU A 141 -5.66 23.48 -8.67
N GLU A 142 -4.40 23.88 -8.91
CA GLU A 142 -3.91 25.22 -8.55
C GLU A 142 -4.71 26.32 -9.27
N LYS A 143 -4.99 26.15 -10.56
CA LYS A 143 -5.81 27.11 -11.33
C LYS A 143 -7.24 27.20 -10.79
N GLN A 144 -7.85 26.08 -10.40
CA GLN A 144 -9.17 26.08 -9.76
C GLN A 144 -9.17 26.80 -8.40
N ILE A 145 -8.18 26.54 -7.55
CA ILE A 145 -8.05 27.18 -6.23
C ILE A 145 -7.89 28.69 -6.39
N ASN A 146 -7.03 29.13 -7.32
CA ASN A 146 -6.79 30.55 -7.57
C ASN A 146 -8.01 31.25 -8.18
N GLY A 147 -8.73 30.60 -9.09
CA GLY A 147 -9.99 31.12 -9.63
C GLY A 147 -11.09 31.28 -8.56
N VAL A 148 -11.20 30.33 -7.63
CA VAL A 148 -12.13 30.42 -6.49
C VAL A 148 -11.74 31.55 -5.54
N ASN A 149 -10.46 31.77 -5.29
CA ASN A 149 -9.99 32.86 -4.43
C ASN A 149 -10.28 34.25 -5.05
N MET A 150 -10.10 34.42 -6.36
CA MET A 150 -10.45 35.67 -7.06
C MET A 150 -11.95 35.99 -6.96
N ASN A 151 -12.82 34.99 -7.12
CA ASN A 151 -14.27 35.18 -6.97
C ASN A 151 -14.67 35.60 -5.54
N ARG A 152 -14.05 34.99 -4.52
CA ARG A 152 -14.28 35.39 -3.11
C ARG A 152 -13.79 36.81 -2.81
N GLU A 153 -12.71 37.26 -3.45
CA GLU A 153 -12.25 38.64 -3.28
C GLU A 153 -13.14 39.65 -4.00
N HIS A 154 -13.62 39.32 -5.21
CA HIS A 154 -14.62 40.13 -5.91
C HIS A 154 -15.94 40.25 -5.13
N GLU A 155 -16.42 39.17 -4.49
CA GLU A 155 -17.60 39.21 -3.63
C GLU A 155 -17.39 40.08 -2.37
N LYS A 156 -16.22 39.98 -1.73
CA LYS A 156 -15.86 40.82 -0.57
C LYS A 156 -15.75 42.30 -0.94
N ASN A 157 -15.18 42.62 -2.10
CA ASN A 157 -15.07 43.99 -2.57
C ASN A 157 -16.44 44.58 -2.94
N ASN A 158 -17.31 43.80 -3.58
CA ASN A 158 -18.68 44.21 -3.90
C ASN A 158 -19.54 44.43 -2.63
N TYR A 159 -19.32 43.63 -1.57
CA TYR A 159 -19.94 43.85 -0.27
C TYR A 159 -19.45 45.14 0.41
N ASN A 160 -18.13 45.42 0.36
CA ASN A 160 -17.54 46.65 0.91
C ASN A 160 -18.00 47.92 0.16
N ASP A 161 -18.22 47.84 -1.14
CA ASP A 161 -18.73 48.98 -1.92
C ASP A 161 -20.22 49.21 -1.64
N ARG A 162 -21.05 48.16 -1.52
CA ARG A 162 -22.44 48.30 -1.04
C ARG A 162 -22.54 48.82 0.39
N SER A 163 -21.59 48.47 1.28
CA SER A 163 -21.58 49.01 2.65
C SER A 163 -21.18 50.48 2.68
N LYS A 164 -20.33 50.95 1.75
CA LYS A 164 -20.01 52.38 1.57
C LYS A 164 -21.22 53.16 1.04
N ASP A 165 -21.97 52.59 0.10
CA ASP A 165 -23.21 53.21 -0.43
C ASP A 165 -24.32 53.27 0.63
N ASN A 166 -24.46 52.22 1.45
CA ASN A 166 -25.38 52.22 2.58
C ASN A 166 -24.93 53.17 3.71
N SER A 167 -23.62 53.31 3.96
CA SER A 167 -23.06 54.33 4.86
C SER A 167 -23.35 55.75 4.37
N ALA A 168 -23.21 56.02 3.07
CA ALA A 168 -23.55 57.32 2.47
C ALA A 168 -25.06 57.60 2.53
N ARG A 169 -25.91 56.57 2.37
CA ARG A 169 -27.37 56.66 2.49
C ARG A 169 -27.85 56.82 3.94
N ILE A 170 -27.14 56.23 4.90
CA ILE A 170 -27.38 56.40 6.34
C ILE A 170 -26.91 57.80 6.80
N LYS A 171 -25.81 58.33 6.27
CA LYS A 171 -25.39 59.74 6.50
C LYS A 171 -26.42 60.75 6.00
N TYR A 172 -26.93 60.59 4.78
CA TYR A 172 -27.98 61.46 4.24
C TYR A 172 -29.29 61.41 5.04
N LYS A 173 -29.61 60.27 5.67
CA LYS A 173 -30.77 60.14 6.58
C LYS A 173 -30.48 60.70 7.98
N ALA A 174 -29.25 60.59 8.48
CA ALA A 174 -28.84 61.15 9.77
C ALA A 174 -28.80 62.68 9.75
N ASP A 175 -28.38 63.29 8.64
CA ASP A 175 -28.35 64.75 8.45
C ASP A 175 -29.77 65.37 8.37
N GLN A 176 -30.80 64.58 8.04
CA GLN A 176 -32.21 65.02 8.11
C GLN A 176 -32.81 64.89 9.53
N THR A 177 -32.18 64.18 10.45
CA THR A 177 -32.71 63.92 11.81
C THR A 177 -31.92 64.58 12.94
N HIS A 178 -30.77 65.22 12.67
CA HIS A 178 -29.97 65.92 13.67
C HIS A 178 -30.38 67.40 13.84
N SER A 179 -31.57 67.62 14.43
CA SER A 179 -31.90 68.86 15.15
C SER A 179 -32.12 68.62 16.66
N GLN A 180 -31.99 67.40 17.16
CA GLN A 180 -32.13 67.16 18.60
C GLN A 180 -31.13 66.12 19.10
N TYR A 181 -30.53 66.48 20.24
CA TYR A 181 -29.71 65.68 21.16
C TYR A 181 -28.18 65.69 20.96
N PHE A 182 -27.56 66.34 21.95
CA PHE A 182 -26.15 66.37 22.34
C PHE A 182 -25.68 65.05 22.98
N GLY A 183 -24.39 64.75 22.82
CA GLY A 183 -23.51 64.20 23.88
C GLY A 183 -23.26 62.68 23.91
N ALA A 184 -21.99 62.25 23.74
CA ALA A 184 -21.23 61.31 24.61
C ALA A 184 -20.01 60.63 23.91
N SER A 185 -18.81 60.99 24.38
CA SER A 185 -17.60 60.19 24.74
C SER A 185 -17.31 58.77 24.15
N GLU A 186 -16.14 58.69 23.47
CA GLU A 186 -14.91 57.92 23.83
C GLU A 186 -14.70 56.40 23.51
N ILE A 187 -13.41 56.08 23.17
CA ILE A 187 -12.61 54.82 23.34
C ILE A 187 -12.29 53.90 22.13
N SER A 188 -11.07 54.09 21.58
CA SER A 188 -9.90 53.17 21.42
C SER A 188 -10.02 51.65 21.05
N ARG A 189 -9.30 51.19 20.00
CA ARG A 189 -8.11 50.25 20.01
C ARG A 189 -7.88 49.47 18.68
N GLY A 190 -6.61 49.17 18.37
CA GLY A 190 -6.08 48.35 17.24
C GLY A 190 -6.40 46.84 17.35
N THR A 191 -5.96 45.89 16.50
CA THR A 191 -4.64 45.63 15.90
C THR A 191 -4.73 44.46 14.87
N ARG A 192 -3.69 44.28 14.02
CA ARG A 192 -3.47 43.27 12.95
C ARG A 192 -3.61 41.79 13.35
N PHE A 193 -3.97 40.94 12.38
CA PHE A 193 -3.55 39.52 12.31
C PHE A 193 -3.10 39.13 10.87
N LYS A 194 -1.90 38.53 10.76
CA LYS A 194 -1.30 37.94 9.55
C LYS A 194 -1.33 36.40 9.67
N ASN A 195 -1.43 35.74 8.52
CA ASN A 195 -1.05 34.33 8.22
C ASN A 195 -1.94 33.19 8.75
N VAL A 196 -2.95 32.79 7.96
CA VAL A 196 -3.76 31.56 8.15
C VAL A 196 -3.76 30.65 6.89
N SER A 197 -3.15 31.08 5.78
CA SER A 197 -3.33 30.46 4.46
C SER A 197 -2.60 29.12 4.25
N HIS A 198 -1.44 28.87 4.85
CA HIS A 198 -0.67 27.65 4.57
C HIS A 198 -1.21 26.39 5.28
N GLY A 199 -1.81 26.52 6.47
CA GLY A 199 -2.32 25.37 7.23
C GLY A 199 -3.61 24.77 6.64
N ILE A 200 -4.44 25.59 6.00
CA ILE A 200 -5.70 25.17 5.39
C ILE A 200 -5.44 24.30 4.15
N ILE A 201 -4.40 24.61 3.37
CA ILE A 201 -4.07 23.87 2.15
C ILE A 201 -3.61 22.44 2.46
N ILE A 202 -2.79 22.25 3.50
CA ILE A 202 -2.31 20.92 3.90
C ILE A 202 -3.46 20.07 4.46
N PHE A 203 -4.38 20.67 5.21
CA PHE A 203 -5.52 19.94 5.79
C PHE A 203 -6.49 19.44 4.70
N GLU A 204 -6.74 20.26 3.67
CA GLU A 204 -7.67 19.90 2.60
C GLU A 204 -7.05 18.92 1.58
N LEU A 205 -5.72 18.95 1.39
CA LEU A 205 -4.99 17.92 0.64
C LEU A 205 -5.11 16.54 1.30
N ILE A 206 -4.96 16.47 2.64
CA ILE A 206 -5.07 15.20 3.39
C ILE A 206 -6.50 14.65 3.31
N LYS A 207 -7.50 15.53 3.34
CA LYS A 207 -8.91 15.18 3.24
C LYS A 207 -9.27 14.64 1.85
N HIS A 208 -8.68 15.20 0.80
CA HIS A 208 -8.88 14.75 -0.58
C HIS A 208 -8.21 13.39 -0.83
N ILE A 209 -6.98 13.20 -0.35
CA ILE A 209 -6.27 11.90 -0.44
C ILE A 209 -7.04 10.80 0.30
N ARG A 210 -7.64 11.08 1.46
CA ARG A 210 -8.50 10.11 2.17
C ARG A 210 -9.76 9.73 1.41
N LYS A 211 -10.36 10.67 0.67
CA LYS A 211 -11.59 10.44 -0.10
C LYS A 211 -11.33 9.61 -1.36
N ILE A 212 -10.18 9.82 -2.02
CA ILE A 212 -9.77 9.02 -3.18
C ILE A 212 -9.50 7.57 -2.76
N LYS A 213 -8.91 7.35 -1.59
CA LYS A 213 -8.60 6.01 -1.09
C LYS A 213 -9.80 5.21 -0.57
N SER A 214 -10.98 5.82 -0.39
CA SER A 214 -12.21 5.10 0.00
C SER A 214 -13.11 4.72 -1.18
N ASN A 215 -12.80 5.23 -2.38
CA ASN A 215 -13.61 5.02 -3.60
C ASN A 215 -12.96 4.04 -4.60
N ASN A 216 -11.79 3.49 -4.26
CA ASN A 216 -11.15 2.33 -4.89
C ASN A 216 -11.14 1.16 -3.90
#